data_AF-A2FAL0-F1
#
_entry.id   AF-A2FAL0-F1
#
_cell.length_a   1.000
_cell.length_b   1.000
_cell.length_c   1.000
_cell.angle_alpha   90.00
_cell.angle_beta   90.00
_cell.angle_gamma   90.00
#
_symmetry.space_group_name_H-M   'P 1'
#
loop_
_entity.id
_entity.type
_entity.pdbx_description
1 polymer ?
#
loop_
_entity_poly.entity_id
_entity_poly.type
_entity_poly.pdbx_seq_one_letter_code
_entity_poly.pdbx_strand_id
1 'polypeptide(L)'
;MFDFYPRQAQLVFVPRVPVVKIEAPVIPPCPTLKLNVPSFTYNIPKIQIIPFDTKICNGGKFSTTAEAMDFIAQHCLKYHGQITKQLLKAYLPLLHVYDQCEGVYSPATRLSRRDFEAQYRRITHSSN
;
A
#
# COMPACT_ATOMS: atom_id res chain seq x y z
N MET A 1 -61.46 -28.64 23.00
CA MET A 1 -60.88 -30.00 22.85
C MET A 1 -61.31 -30.46 21.48
N PHE A 2 -60.44 -30.31 20.47
CA PHE A 2 -60.76 -30.61 19.07
C PHE A 2 -59.73 -31.62 18.57
N ASP A 3 -60.21 -32.83 18.26
CA ASP A 3 -59.42 -33.96 17.79
C ASP A 3 -58.92 -33.73 16.35
N PHE A 4 -57.61 -33.87 16.18
CA PHE A 4 -56.92 -33.85 14.90
C PHE A 4 -57.05 -35.22 14.23
N TYR A 5 -57.81 -35.31 13.15
CA TYR A 5 -57.73 -36.45 12.22
C TYR A 5 -56.52 -36.26 11.29
N PRO A 6 -55.60 -37.25 11.17
CA PRO A 6 -54.53 -37.16 10.20
C PRO A 6 -55.05 -37.46 8.79
N ARG A 7 -54.96 -36.46 7.89
CA ARG A 7 -55.15 -36.65 6.45
C ARG A 7 -54.06 -37.58 5.92
N GLN A 8 -54.44 -38.73 5.40
CA GLN A 8 -53.54 -39.61 4.67
C GLN A 8 -53.07 -38.92 3.38
N ALA A 9 -51.77 -38.70 3.25
CA ALA A 9 -51.16 -38.18 2.04
C ALA A 9 -51.00 -39.32 1.02
N GLN A 10 -51.66 -39.22 -0.13
CA GLN A 10 -51.42 -40.12 -1.26
C GLN A 10 -50.20 -39.63 -2.05
N LEU A 11 -49.23 -40.52 -2.25
CA LEU A 11 -48.08 -40.28 -3.12
C LEU A 11 -48.50 -40.45 -4.57
N VAL A 12 -48.49 -39.36 -5.34
CA VAL A 12 -48.75 -39.38 -6.78
C VAL A 12 -47.46 -39.76 -7.50
N PHE A 13 -47.45 -40.90 -8.16
CA PHE A 13 -46.29 -41.39 -8.90
C PHE A 13 -46.20 -40.66 -10.25
N VAL A 14 -45.20 -39.79 -10.41
CA VAL A 14 -44.95 -39.08 -11.68
C VAL A 14 -43.99 -39.92 -12.53
N PRO A 15 -44.39 -40.39 -13.73
CA PRO A 15 -43.49 -41.15 -14.58
C PRO A 15 -42.35 -40.25 -15.09
N ARG A 16 -41.10 -40.72 -14.92
CA ARG A 16 -39.90 -40.03 -15.41
C ARG A 16 -39.81 -40.15 -16.94
N VAL A 17 -39.90 -39.01 -17.63
CA VAL A 17 -39.64 -38.91 -19.06
C VAL A 17 -38.13 -39.07 -19.33
N PRO A 18 -37.70 -39.83 -20.35
CA PRO A 18 -36.28 -39.93 -20.68
C PRO A 18 -35.74 -38.59 -21.19
N VAL A 19 -34.69 -38.10 -20.54
CA VAL A 19 -33.97 -36.87 -20.91
C VAL A 19 -33.19 -37.13 -22.20
N VAL A 20 -33.66 -36.58 -23.31
CA VAL A 20 -32.91 -36.57 -24.58
C VAL A 20 -31.74 -35.62 -24.44
N LYS A 21 -30.52 -36.14 -24.50
CA LYS A 21 -29.29 -35.34 -24.49
C LYS A 21 -29.15 -34.66 -25.86
N ILE A 22 -29.38 -33.35 -25.90
CA ILE A 22 -29.07 -32.52 -27.06
C ILE A 22 -27.57 -32.22 -27.00
N GLU A 23 -26.79 -32.78 -27.93
CA GLU A 23 -25.38 -32.42 -28.08
C GLU A 23 -25.27 -30.97 -28.57
N ALA A 24 -24.50 -30.15 -27.85
CA ALA A 24 -24.30 -28.76 -28.18
C ALA A 24 -23.48 -28.61 -29.49
N PRO A 25 -23.81 -27.63 -30.35
CA PRO A 25 -23.05 -27.39 -31.57
C PRO A 25 -21.60 -27.00 -31.24
N VAL A 26 -20.65 -27.67 -31.90
CA VAL A 26 -19.20 -27.43 -31.73
C VAL A 26 -18.84 -26.08 -32.36
N ILE A 27 -18.76 -25.04 -31.53
CA ILE A 27 -18.36 -23.70 -31.97
C ILE A 27 -16.84 -23.73 -32.22
N PRO A 28 -16.35 -23.31 -33.41
CA PRO A 28 -14.92 -23.20 -33.63
C PRO A 28 -14.32 -22.17 -32.67
N PRO A 29 -13.14 -22.45 -32.06
CA PRO A 29 -12.54 -21.55 -31.10
C PRO A 29 -12.21 -20.21 -31.75
N CYS A 30 -12.68 -19.13 -31.14
CA CYS A 30 -12.46 -17.77 -31.60
C CYS A 30 -10.94 -17.50 -31.68
N PRO A 31 -10.42 -16.92 -32.79
CA PRO A 31 -8.99 -16.67 -32.92
C PRO A 31 -8.52 -15.72 -31.81
N THR A 32 -7.61 -16.21 -30.97
CA THR A 32 -7.04 -15.41 -29.87
C THR A 32 -6.02 -14.44 -30.43
N LEU A 33 -6.29 -13.14 -30.34
CA LEU A 33 -5.37 -12.08 -30.74
C LEU A 33 -4.14 -12.10 -29.82
N LYS A 34 -3.02 -12.65 -30.31
CA LYS A 34 -1.73 -12.65 -29.59
C LYS A 34 -1.04 -11.31 -29.81
N LEU A 35 -1.37 -10.33 -28.97
CA LEU A 35 -0.63 -9.08 -28.89
C LEU A 35 0.76 -9.34 -28.28
N ASN A 36 1.79 -9.37 -29.13
CA ASN A 36 3.19 -9.38 -28.68
C ASN A 36 3.60 -7.95 -28.32
N VAL A 37 3.15 -7.46 -27.17
CA VAL A 37 3.53 -6.14 -26.66
C VAL A 37 4.85 -6.30 -25.91
N PRO A 38 5.94 -5.63 -26.32
CA PRO A 38 7.18 -5.66 -25.56
C PRO A 38 6.94 -5.09 -24.16
N SER A 39 7.12 -5.93 -23.14
CA SER A 39 7.04 -5.51 -21.74
C SER A 39 8.33 -4.77 -21.39
N PHE A 40 8.26 -3.45 -21.26
CA PHE A 40 9.37 -2.67 -20.75
C PHE A 40 9.37 -2.71 -19.22
N THR A 41 10.46 -3.19 -18.63
CA THR A 41 10.70 -3.08 -17.19
C THR A 41 11.39 -1.76 -16.92
N TYR A 42 10.66 -0.79 -16.36
CA TYR A 42 11.25 0.49 -15.99
C TYR A 42 12.13 0.32 -14.75
N ASN A 43 13.44 0.49 -14.91
CA ASN A 43 14.36 0.58 -13.78
C ASN A 43 14.22 1.96 -13.14
N ILE A 44 13.72 2.00 -11.90
CA ILE A 44 13.64 3.24 -11.14
C ILE A 44 15.07 3.66 -10.79
N PRO A 45 15.52 4.87 -11.14
CA PRO A 45 16.86 5.33 -10.81
C PRO A 45 17.08 5.32 -9.30
N LYS A 46 18.25 4.88 -8.85
CA LYS A 46 18.62 4.90 -7.42
C LYS A 46 18.59 6.36 -6.94
N ILE A 47 17.81 6.62 -5.89
CA ILE A 47 17.76 7.94 -5.24
C ILE A 47 19.14 8.20 -4.63
N GLN A 48 19.80 9.28 -5.07
CA GLN A 48 21.10 9.67 -4.53
C GLN A 48 20.91 10.33 -3.16
N ILE A 49 21.46 9.73 -2.11
CA ILE A 49 21.39 10.31 -0.76
C ILE A 49 22.56 11.27 -0.59
N ILE A 50 22.25 12.53 -0.33
CA ILE A 50 23.22 13.58 -0.02
C ILE A 50 23.38 13.67 1.50
N PRO A 51 24.59 13.49 2.06
CA PRO A 51 24.85 13.53 3.50
C PRO A 51 24.40 14.85 4.15
N PHE A 52 23.98 14.78 5.41
CA PHE A 52 23.64 15.97 6.19
C PHE A 52 24.92 16.70 6.64
N ASP A 53 24.90 18.03 6.55
CA ASP A 53 25.96 18.87 7.12
C ASP A 53 25.76 18.98 8.64
N THR A 54 26.76 18.54 9.41
CA THR A 54 26.72 18.52 10.87
C THR A 54 26.61 19.91 11.48
N LYS A 55 27.09 20.95 10.79
CA LYS A 55 26.98 22.35 11.25
C LYS A 55 25.55 22.88 11.17
N ILE A 56 24.80 22.44 10.17
CA ILE A 56 23.42 22.87 9.93
C ILE A 56 22.43 21.99 10.71
N CYS A 57 22.80 20.73 10.95
CA CYS A 57 21.98 19.71 11.61
C CYS A 57 21.96 19.83 13.16
N ASN A 58 22.26 20.99 13.75
CA ASN A 58 22.30 21.19 15.21
C ASN A 58 23.10 20.09 15.96
N GLY A 59 24.25 19.69 15.42
CA GLY A 59 25.05 18.59 15.97
C GLY A 59 24.43 17.19 15.83
N GLY A 60 23.49 17.02 14.90
CA GLY A 60 22.78 15.76 14.65
C GLY A 60 21.65 15.45 15.63
N LYS A 61 21.22 16.43 16.44
CA LYS A 61 20.25 16.22 17.51
C LYS A 61 19.01 17.09 17.32
N PHE A 62 17.86 16.43 17.36
CA PHE A 62 16.54 17.05 17.29
C PHE A 62 15.74 16.66 18.52
N SER A 63 14.89 17.57 19.02
CA SER A 63 14.07 17.32 20.21
C SER A 63 12.86 16.47 19.85
N THR A 64 12.34 16.65 18.63
CA THR A 64 11.18 15.92 18.13
C THR A 64 11.43 15.35 16.74
N THR A 65 10.74 14.26 16.43
CA THR A 65 10.74 13.68 15.08
C THR A 65 10.22 14.68 14.04
N ALA A 66 9.29 15.56 14.43
CA ALA A 66 8.74 16.58 13.53
C ALA A 66 9.81 17.58 13.08
N GLU A 67 10.61 18.11 14.02
CA GLU A 67 11.74 18.99 13.71
C GLU A 67 12.75 18.32 12.78
N ALA A 68 13.04 17.04 13.04
CA ALA A 68 13.98 16.31 12.21
C ALA A 68 13.45 16.09 10.80
N MET A 69 12.15 15.82 10.65
CA MET A 69 11.49 15.70 9.35
C MET A 69 11.47 17.03 8.59
N ASP A 70 11.27 18.15 9.29
CA ASP A 70 11.34 19.49 8.70
C ASP A 70 12.76 19.80 8.19
N PHE A 71 13.79 19.44 8.96
CA PHE A 71 15.18 19.57 8.54
C PHE A 71 15.47 18.75 7.28
N ILE A 72 15.03 17.48 7.26
CA ILE A 72 15.17 16.61 6.09
C ILE A 72 14.46 17.25 4.89
N ALA A 73 13.26 17.79 5.07
CA ALA A 73 12.53 18.44 3.99
C ALA A 73 13.26 19.67 3.42
N GLN A 74 13.82 20.53 4.29
CA GLN A 74 14.63 21.67 3.87
C GLN A 74 15.90 21.22 3.13
N HIS A 75 16.55 20.16 3.60
CA HIS A 75 17.70 19.55 2.93
C HIS A 75 17.32 19.01 1.54
N CYS A 76 16.19 18.32 1.44
CA CYS A 76 15.66 17.83 0.18
C CYS A 76 15.41 18.98 -0.80
N LEU A 77 14.77 20.06 -0.34
CA LEU A 77 14.50 21.23 -1.17
C LEU A 77 15.79 21.92 -1.63
N LYS A 78 16.78 22.06 -0.74
CA LYS A 78 18.04 22.75 -1.03
C LYS A 78 18.91 22.01 -2.06
N TYR A 79 19.02 20.69 -1.95
CA TYR A 79 19.95 19.92 -2.78
C TYR A 79 19.29 19.18 -3.94
N HIS A 80 18.03 18.77 -3.79
CA HIS A 80 17.29 18.08 -4.85
C HIS A 80 16.30 18.98 -5.59
N GLY A 81 16.03 20.18 -5.07
CA GLY A 81 15.09 21.14 -5.67
C GLY A 81 13.60 20.75 -5.53
N GLN A 82 13.31 19.59 -4.94
CA GLN A 82 11.95 19.07 -4.79
C GLN A 82 11.81 18.19 -3.55
N ILE A 83 10.60 18.17 -3.00
CA ILE A 83 10.23 17.33 -1.86
C ILE A 83 9.29 16.24 -2.37
N THR A 84 9.78 15.00 -2.46
CA THR A 84 8.95 13.85 -2.83
C THR A 84 8.90 12.82 -1.70
N LYS A 85 7.79 12.08 -1.62
CA LYS A 85 7.60 11.02 -0.60
C LYS A 85 8.70 9.96 -0.65
N GLN A 86 9.13 9.59 -1.85
CA GLN A 86 10.18 8.58 -2.03
C GLN A 86 11.52 9.07 -1.48
N LEU A 87 11.83 10.35 -1.69
CA LEU A 87 13.05 10.97 -1.24
C LEU A 87 13.08 11.04 0.30
N LEU A 88 12.01 11.54 0.94
CA LEU A 88 11.91 11.51 2.41
C LEU A 88 12.02 10.09 2.99
N LYS A 89 11.42 9.09 2.32
CA LYS A 89 11.55 7.68 2.72
C LYS A 89 12.98 7.13 2.58
N ALA A 90 13.76 7.63 1.63
CA ALA A 90 15.17 7.26 1.50
C ALA A 90 16.02 7.84 2.64
N TYR A 91 15.64 9.00 3.18
CA TYR A 91 16.34 9.67 4.29
C TYR A 91 15.93 9.17 5.69
N LEU A 92 14.72 8.62 5.83
CA LEU A 92 14.17 8.09 7.09
C LEU A 92 15.09 7.11 7.85
N PRO A 93 15.77 6.14 7.20
CA PRO A 93 16.69 5.23 7.89
C PRO A 93 17.89 5.90 8.55
N LEU A 94 18.23 7.13 8.14
CA LEU A 94 19.31 7.90 8.75
C LEU A 94 18.88 8.55 10.07
N LEU A 95 17.57 8.74 10.26
CA LEU A 95 17.01 9.29 11.48
C LEU A 95 16.94 8.19 12.55
N HIS A 96 17.50 8.48 13.72
CA HIS A 96 17.39 7.61 14.88
C HIS A 96 16.53 8.29 15.94
N VAL A 97 15.51 7.59 16.42
CA VAL A 97 14.62 8.03 17.49
C VAL A 97 15.03 7.31 18.76
N TYR A 98 15.23 8.09 19.83
CA TYR A 98 15.53 7.56 21.15
C TYR A 98 14.22 7.12 21.81
N ASP A 99 14.10 5.82 22.11
CA ASP A 99 13.01 5.31 22.94
C ASP A 99 13.41 5.40 24.41
N GLN A 100 12.67 6.22 25.17
CA GLN A 100 12.95 6.43 26.59
C GLN A 100 12.61 5.20 27.45
N CYS A 101 11.68 4.35 27.01
CA CYS A 101 11.25 3.18 27.76
C CYS A 101 12.31 2.07 27.71
N GLU A 102 12.92 1.87 26.54
CA GLU A 102 13.93 0.83 26.32
C GLU A 102 15.37 1.35 26.45
N GLY A 103 15.58 2.68 26.40
CA GLY A 103 16.90 3.30 26.41
C GLY A 103 17.70 3.05 25.12
N VAL A 104 17.01 2.72 24.02
CA VAL A 104 17.62 2.30 22.75
C VAL A 104 17.33 3.33 21.65
N TYR A 105 18.32 3.59 20.82
CA TYR A 105 18.13 4.31 19.56
C TYR A 105 17.62 3.34 18.49
N SER A 106 16.40 3.59 18.02
CA SER A 106 15.81 2.81 16.93
C SER A 106 15.76 3.66 15.66
N PRO A 107 15.97 3.06 14.48
CA PRO A 107 15.83 3.79 13.23
C PRO A 107 14.35 4.17 13.03
N ALA A 108 14.12 5.38 12.53
CA ALA A 108 12.78 5.92 12.32
C ALA A 108 11.98 5.22 11.20
N THR A 109 12.52 4.15 10.61
CA THR A 109 11.81 3.27 9.68
C THR A 109 10.53 2.69 10.26
N ARG A 110 10.39 2.65 11.59
CA ARG A 110 9.18 2.21 12.30
C ARG A 110 8.12 3.31 12.47
N LEU A 111 8.32 4.50 11.92
CA LEU A 111 7.29 5.55 12.00
C LEU A 111 5.97 5.03 11.44
N SER A 112 4.87 5.28 12.16
CA SER A 112 3.57 4.89 11.67
C SER A 112 3.31 5.60 10.34
N ARG A 113 2.74 4.87 9.37
CA ARG A 113 2.39 5.44 8.06
C ARG A 113 1.53 6.70 8.21
N ARG A 114 0.65 6.71 9.22
CA ARG A 114 -0.23 7.83 9.55
C ARG A 114 0.57 9.07 9.93
N ASP A 115 1.55 8.93 10.81
CA ASP A 115 2.36 10.06 11.27
C ASP A 115 3.25 10.61 10.15
N PHE A 116 3.82 9.72 9.34
CA PHE A 116 4.60 10.12 8.17
C PHE A 116 3.75 10.90 7.17
N GLU A 117 2.56 10.42 6.84
CA GLU A 117 1.67 11.11 5.90
C GLU A 117 1.16 12.44 6.47
N ALA A 118 0.89 12.53 7.77
CA ALA A 118 0.49 13.77 8.42
C ALA A 118 1.61 14.82 8.35
N GLN A 119 2.86 14.44 8.66
CA GLN A 119 4.01 15.33 8.57
C GLN A 119 4.32 15.73 7.12
N TYR A 120 4.27 14.79 6.19
CA TYR A 120 4.47 15.07 4.77
C TYR A 120 3.48 16.12 4.27
N ARG A 121 2.19 15.96 4.57
CA ARG A 121 1.15 16.93 4.18
C ARG A 121 1.46 18.31 4.78
N ARG A 122 1.81 18.38 6.06
CA ARG A 122 2.17 19.63 6.75
C ARG A 122 3.30 20.36 6.02
N ILE A 123 4.39 19.66 5.72
CA ILE A 123 5.57 20.21 5.05
C ILE A 123 5.23 20.71 3.65
N THR A 124 4.48 19.94 2.86
CA THR A 124 4.11 20.34 1.50
C THR A 124 3.17 21.54 1.46
N HIS A 125 2.28 21.68 2.45
CA HIS A 125 1.38 22.83 2.54
C HIS A 125 2.07 24.09 3.09
N SER A 126 3.14 23.93 3.89
CA SER A 126 3.92 25.05 4.43
C SER A 126 4.91 25.67 3.42
N SER A 127 5.14 25.01 2.28
CA SER A 127 6.14 25.44 1.28
C SER A 127 5.53 26.17 0.07
N ASN A 128 4.21 26.40 0.09
CA ASN A 128 3.45 27.22 -0.86
C ASN A 128 2.99 28.50 -0.17
#